data_AF-A0A845XY05-F1
#
_entry.id   AF-A0A845XY05-F1
#
_cell.length_a   1.000
_cell.length_b   1.000
_cell.length_c   1.000
_cell.angle_alpha   90.00
_cell.angle_beta   90.00
_cell.angle_gamma   90.00
#
_symmetry.space_group_name_H-M   'P 1'
#
loop_
_entity.id
_entity.type
_entity.pdbx_description
1 polymer ?
#
loop_
_entity_poly.entity_id
_entity_poly.type
_entity_poly.pdbx_seq_one_letter_code
_entity_poly.pdbx_strand_id
1 'polypeptide(L)'
;PQKPLTIPEEAETILQNSEIGYTPEFVNFYMGQCVGTKGSEAENFCQCTIDKIQEKYPYEEFLSIGLEITGGAEPPEDFNKLIKSCEADN
;
A
#
# COMPACT_ATOMS: atom_id res chain seq x y z
N PRO A 1 5.75 1.04 29.14
CA PRO A 1 6.68 0.30 28.25
C PRO A 1 5.92 -0.44 27.15
N GLN A 2 6.00 0.06 25.92
CA GLN A 2 5.43 -0.65 24.77
C GLN A 2 6.31 -1.87 24.46
N LYS A 3 5.69 -3.05 24.41
CA LYS A 3 6.34 -4.32 24.11
C LYS A 3 6.80 -4.28 22.64
N PRO A 4 8.01 -4.76 22.30
CA PRO A 4 8.42 -4.87 20.90
C PRO A 4 7.41 -5.77 20.18
N LEU A 5 6.88 -5.30 19.05
CA LEU A 5 6.13 -6.15 18.13
C LEU A 5 7.11 -7.15 17.52
N THR A 6 7.32 -8.27 18.21
CA THR A 6 7.97 -9.45 17.60
C THR A 6 6.99 -10.01 16.59
N ILE A 7 7.29 -9.78 15.31
CA ILE A 7 6.66 -10.48 14.20
C ILE A 7 6.91 -11.98 14.43
N PRO A 8 5.89 -12.86 14.33
CA PRO A 8 6.09 -14.28 14.54
C PRO A 8 7.00 -14.85 13.44
N GLU A 9 7.94 -15.71 13.81
CA GLU A 9 8.99 -16.32 12.95
C GLU A 9 8.43 -16.98 11.67
N GLU A 10 7.18 -17.44 11.76
CA GLU A 10 6.37 -17.98 10.66
C GLU A 10 6.01 -16.93 9.60
N ALA A 11 5.77 -15.68 9.99
CA ALA A 11 5.55 -14.57 9.05
C ALA A 11 6.87 -14.12 8.40
N GLU A 12 8.00 -14.19 9.11
CA GLU A 12 9.33 -13.91 8.54
C GLU A 12 9.69 -14.93 7.43
N THR A 13 9.34 -16.20 7.62
CA THR A 13 9.61 -17.26 6.64
C THR A 13 8.74 -17.14 5.38
N ILE A 14 7.49 -16.67 5.52
CA ILE A 14 6.61 -16.39 4.38
C ILE A 14 7.12 -15.18 3.59
N LEU A 15 7.57 -14.12 4.28
CA LEU A 15 8.23 -12.98 3.66
C LEU A 15 9.49 -13.42 2.89
N GLN A 16 10.37 -14.23 3.47
CA GLN A 16 11.63 -14.63 2.84
C GLN A 16 11.48 -15.48 1.56
N ASN A 17 10.34 -16.12 1.34
CA ASN A 17 10.16 -17.10 0.25
C ASN A 17 9.09 -16.69 -0.78
N SER A 18 8.26 -15.70 -0.46
CA SER A 18 7.46 -15.00 -1.45
C SER A 18 8.35 -13.98 -2.16
N GLU A 19 8.19 -13.81 -3.47
CA GLU A 19 8.76 -12.65 -4.16
C GLU A 19 8.13 -11.39 -3.54
N ILE A 20 8.79 -10.83 -2.52
CA ILE A 20 8.33 -9.65 -1.80
C ILE A 20 8.31 -8.50 -2.81
N GLY A 21 7.12 -8.08 -3.21
CA GLY A 21 6.99 -7.13 -4.30
C GLY A 21 5.56 -6.86 -4.70
N TYR A 22 5.39 -6.03 -5.71
CA TYR A 22 4.11 -5.74 -6.34
C TYR A 22 3.65 -6.91 -7.21
N THR A 23 3.37 -8.04 -6.57
CA THR A 23 2.82 -9.21 -7.26
C THR A 23 1.39 -8.91 -7.71
N PRO A 24 0.89 -9.62 -8.75
CA PRO A 24 -0.51 -9.49 -9.15
C PRO A 24 -1.48 -9.76 -8.01
N GLU A 25 -1.15 -10.66 -7.09
CA GLU A 25 -1.94 -10.97 -5.90
C GLU A 25 -1.98 -9.78 -4.93
N PHE A 26 -0.84 -9.11 -4.72
CA PHE A 26 -0.77 -7.90 -3.90
C PHE A 26 -1.59 -6.76 -4.50
N VAL A 27 -1.47 -6.52 -5.81
CA VAL A 27 -2.24 -5.47 -6.49
C VAL A 27 -3.74 -5.76 -6.41
N ASN A 28 -4.16 -7.01 -6.61
CA ASN A 28 -5.56 -7.40 -6.43
C ASN A 28 -6.05 -7.20 -4.99
N PHE A 29 -5.21 -7.53 -4.00
CA PHE A 29 -5.52 -7.27 -2.60
C PHE A 29 -5.68 -5.76 -2.33
N TYR A 30 -4.74 -4.94 -2.78
CA TYR A 30 -4.80 -3.48 -2.67
C TYR A 30 -6.08 -2.93 -3.31
N MET A 31 -6.38 -3.35 -4.54
CA MET A 31 -7.59 -2.94 -5.26
C MET A 31 -8.85 -3.31 -4.50
N GLY A 32 -8.93 -4.52 -3.95
CA GLY A 32 -10.05 -4.95 -3.11
C GLY A 32 -10.22 -4.08 -1.87
N GLN A 33 -9.12 -3.71 -1.20
CA GLN A 33 -9.17 -2.84 -0.02
C GLN A 33 -9.50 -1.39 -0.35
N CYS A 34 -8.89 -0.85 -1.42
CA CYS A 34 -9.04 0.53 -1.83
C CYS A 34 -10.44 0.82 -2.39
N VAL A 35 -10.94 -0.07 -3.27
CA VAL A 35 -12.28 0.05 -3.83
C VAL A 35 -13.32 -0.17 -2.73
N GLY A 36 -13.11 -1.18 -1.88
CA GLY A 36 -13.98 -1.48 -0.75
C GLY A 36 -15.46 -1.53 -1.17
N THR A 37 -16.30 -0.76 -0.48
CA THR A 37 -17.74 -0.64 -0.80
C THR A 37 -18.07 0.48 -1.80
N LYS A 38 -17.07 1.27 -2.25
CA LYS A 38 -17.28 2.37 -3.20
C LYS A 38 -17.51 1.88 -4.63
N GLY A 39 -17.18 0.62 -4.93
CA GLY A 39 -17.44 0.00 -6.22
C GLY A 39 -16.70 0.70 -7.37
N SER A 40 -17.25 0.61 -8.57
CA SER A 40 -16.60 1.03 -9.82
C SER A 40 -16.16 2.50 -9.85
N GLU A 41 -16.79 3.37 -9.05
CA GLU A 41 -16.39 4.79 -8.93
C GLU A 41 -15.00 4.98 -8.32
N ALA A 42 -14.55 4.04 -7.47
CA ALA A 42 -13.22 4.07 -6.87
C ALA A 42 -12.19 3.24 -7.66
N GLU A 43 -12.61 2.40 -8.61
CA GLU A 43 -11.74 1.47 -9.33
C GLU A 43 -10.64 2.21 -10.10
N ASN A 44 -11.00 3.20 -10.91
CA ASN A 44 -10.04 4.00 -11.68
C ASN A 44 -9.07 4.77 -10.78
N PHE A 45 -9.57 5.34 -9.69
CA PHE A 45 -8.75 6.05 -8.71
C PHE A 45 -7.76 5.11 -8.01
N CYS A 46 -8.22 3.94 -7.56
CA CYS A 46 -7.41 2.95 -6.89
C CYS A 46 -6.34 2.36 -7.82
N GLN A 47 -6.71 2.09 -9.07
CA GLN A 47 -5.79 1.61 -10.10
C GLN A 47 -4.70 2.66 -10.39
N CYS A 48 -5.09 3.91 -10.64
CA CYS A 48 -4.14 5.00 -10.85
C CYS A 48 -3.17 5.14 -9.65
N THR A 49 -3.70 5.01 -8.43
CA THR A 49 -2.91 5.15 -7.22
C THR A 49 -1.86 4.05 -7.11
N ILE A 50 -2.24 2.78 -7.27
CA ILE A 50 -1.28 1.67 -7.16
C ILE A 50 -0.26 1.67 -8.28
N ASP A 51 -0.62 2.11 -9.49
CA ASP A 51 0.32 2.23 -10.62
C ASP A 51 1.40 3.29 -10.34
N LYS A 52 1.01 4.47 -9.85
CA LYS A 52 1.98 5.50 -9.49
C LYS A 52 2.82 5.11 -8.28
N ILE A 53 2.26 4.40 -7.31
CA ILE A 53 3.00 3.91 -6.14
C ILE A 53 4.08 2.93 -6.60
N GLN A 54 3.75 2.01 -7.49
CA GLN A 54 4.68 1.06 -8.09
C GLN A 54 5.82 1.75 -8.86
N GLU A 55 5.52 2.83 -9.57
CA GLU A 55 6.51 3.59 -10.33
C GLU A 55 7.48 4.37 -9.43
N LYS A 56 6.97 4.92 -8.31
CA LYS A 56 7.72 5.86 -7.46
C LYS A 56 8.40 5.20 -6.27
N TYR A 57 7.76 4.21 -5.64
CA TYR A 57 8.22 3.64 -4.39
C TYR A 57 8.57 2.15 -4.56
N PRO A 58 9.77 1.72 -4.14
CA PRO A 58 10.03 0.31 -3.98
C PRO A 58 9.06 -0.29 -2.96
N TYR A 59 8.76 -1.57 -3.12
CA TYR A 59 7.73 -2.24 -2.33
C TYR A 59 7.94 -2.12 -0.81
N GLU A 60 9.19 -2.27 -0.33
CA GLU A 60 9.53 -2.16 1.09
C GLU A 60 9.27 -0.76 1.67
N GLU A 61 9.50 0.29 0.86
CA GLU A 61 9.23 1.67 1.26
C GLU A 61 7.72 1.91 1.33
N PHE A 62 6.96 1.40 0.35
CA PHE A 62 5.50 1.48 0.39
C PHE A 62 4.91 0.79 1.63
N LEU A 63 5.40 -0.40 1.99
CA LEU A 63 4.99 -1.08 3.21
C LEU A 63 5.33 -0.28 4.46
N SER A 64 6.52 0.32 4.50
CA SER A 64 6.95 1.16 5.63
C SER A 64 6.02 2.36 5.79
N ILE A 65 5.72 3.07 4.70
CA ILE A 65 4.78 4.20 4.68
C ILE A 65 3.39 3.75 5.15
N GLY A 66 2.89 2.61 4.66
CA GLY A 66 1.58 2.08 5.06
C GLY A 66 1.49 1.71 6.55
N LEU A 67 2.57 1.15 7.11
CA LEU A 67 2.68 0.85 8.54
C LEU A 67 2.71 2.13 9.38
N GLU A 68 3.46 3.14 8.98
CA GLU A 68 3.52 4.44 9.67
C GLU A 68 2.14 5.12 9.68
N ILE A 69 1.45 5.16 8.54
CA ILE A 69 0.10 5.74 8.41
C ILE A 69 -0.90 4.99 9.30
N THR A 70 -0.85 3.65 9.28
CA THR A 70 -1.72 2.83 10.14
C THR A 70 -1.42 3.04 11.64
N GLY A 71 -0.17 3.35 11.96
CA GLY A 71 0.28 3.76 13.30
C GLY A 71 -0.14 5.19 13.70
N GLY A 72 -0.80 5.93 12.81
CA GLY A 72 -1.29 7.30 13.04
C GLY A 72 -0.33 8.40 12.59
N ALA A 73 0.74 8.07 11.85
CA ALA A 73 1.58 9.08 11.20
C ALA A 73 0.86 9.71 10.01
N GLU A 74 1.26 10.93 9.68
CA GLU A 74 0.78 11.57 8.46
C GLU A 74 1.49 10.98 7.23
N PRO A 75 0.77 10.77 6.11
CA PRO A 75 1.38 10.32 4.86
C PRO A 75 2.44 11.32 4.38
N PRO A 76 3.56 10.85 3.80
CA PRO A 76 4.55 11.73 3.19
C PRO A 76 3.92 12.68 2.16
N GLU A 77 4.44 13.91 2.06
CA GLU A 77 3.89 14.90 1.11
C GLU A 77 3.87 14.38 -0.33
N ASP A 78 4.90 13.64 -0.73
CA ASP A 78 5.01 13.02 -2.05
C ASP A 78 3.97 11.92 -2.27
N PHE A 79 3.59 11.19 -1.23
CA PHE A 79 2.52 10.19 -1.26
C PHE A 79 1.17 10.89 -1.43
N ASN A 80 0.90 11.95 -0.66
CA ASN A 80 -0.31 12.75 -0.81
C ASN A 80 -0.45 13.42 -2.18
N LYS A 81 0.66 13.93 -2.75
CA LYS A 81 0.66 14.52 -4.12
C LYS A 81 0.32 13.47 -5.17
N LEU A 82 0.84 12.26 -5.01
CA LEU A 82 0.56 11.14 -5.90
C LEU A 82 -0.93 10.78 -5.87
N ILE A 83 -1.50 10.59 -4.69
CA ILE A 83 -2.92 10.30 -4.49
C ILE A 83 -3.79 11.38 -5.14
N LYS A 84 -3.53 12.65 -4.84
CA LYS A 84 -4.27 13.79 -5.40
C LYS A 84 -4.18 13.88 -6.92
N SER A 85 -3.07 13.43 -7.52
CA SER A 85 -2.97 13.40 -8.98
C SER A 85 -3.96 12.41 -9.62
N CYS A 86 -4.35 11.35 -8.90
CA CYS A 86 -5.35 10.39 -9.36
C CYS A 86 -6.80 10.83 -9.08
N GLU A 87 -7.01 11.73 -8.13
CA GLU A 87 -8.33 12.36 -7.91
C GLU A 87 -8.67 13.38 -8.99
N ALA A 88 -7.67 14.05 -9.57
CA ALA A 88 -7.87 15.09 -10.59
C ALA A 88 -8.17 14.54 -12.00
N ASP A 89 -7.87 13.25 -12.24
CA ASP A 89 -8.10 12.55 -13.51
C ASP A 89 -9.45 11.79 -13.56
N ASN A 90 -10.29 11.88 -12.50
CA ASN A 90 -11.65 11.32 -12.46
C ASN A 90 -12.75 12.40 -12.47
#